data_AF-A0A6U3T5W4-F1
#
_entry.id   AF-A0A6U3T5W4-F1
#
_cell.length_a   1.000
_cell.length_b   1.000
_cell.length_c   1.000
_cell.angle_alpha   90.00
_cell.angle_beta   90.00
_cell.angle_gamma   90.00
#
_symmetry.space_group_name_H-M   'P 1'
#
loop_
_entity.id
_entity.type
_entity.pdbx_description
1 polymer ?
#
loop_
_entity_poly.entity_id
_entity_poly.type
_entity_poly.pdbx_seq_one_letter_code
_entity_poly.pdbx_strand_id
1 'polypeptide(L)'
;MTSLRKKKNEYLIIGKCRKVFLDAAGEDASNPPNVSTVANTMEPSPTTSDPPAVTEPTISAGDVGNTDSVTEAAPRDATAAPSAAAETSTSANSASEAIEIAVTDLPAFVDAAVAEGLTPLICDPGNNKVVDTFFSYGGMGAVVLDAKKMGMDKTMRKTPVPNILEVARTKVVRAMRSGSTLVISMQQAAVDMIGTFNGETTLPIELFNNSGAGFVNAPSMSGDGDIVLNERTDMIFRPEDTVETAGIVMCRQGFQVVVTSHFQSEDLDSYLFSGEYGLPTRDKFKVIKIRSDDSED
;
A
#
# COMPACT_ATOMS: atom_id res chain seq x y z
N MET A 1 -31.83 -41.20 24.54
CA MET A 1 -30.37 -41.30 24.72
C MET A 1 -29.74 -41.52 23.35
N THR A 2 -29.30 -40.44 22.69
CA THR A 2 -28.74 -40.51 21.34
C THR A 2 -27.37 -39.85 21.37
N SER A 3 -26.32 -40.67 21.34
CA SER A 3 -24.92 -40.26 21.50
C SER A 3 -24.32 -39.88 20.14
N LEU A 4 -24.14 -38.59 19.87
CA LEU A 4 -23.37 -38.08 18.75
C LEU A 4 -21.86 -38.10 19.08
N ARG A 5 -21.10 -38.97 18.41
CA ARG A 5 -19.63 -38.94 18.42
C ARG A 5 -19.13 -37.86 17.45
N LYS A 6 -18.52 -36.80 17.97
CA LYS A 6 -17.69 -35.86 17.20
C LYS A 6 -16.35 -36.53 16.87
N LYS A 7 -16.03 -36.69 15.59
CA LYS A 7 -14.66 -36.98 15.13
C LYS A 7 -13.89 -35.66 15.07
N LYS A 8 -12.79 -35.56 15.84
CA LYS A 8 -11.79 -34.50 15.68
C LYS A 8 -10.89 -34.88 14.51
N ASN A 9 -10.79 -34.01 13.50
CA ASN A 9 -9.71 -34.07 12.52
C ASN A 9 -8.50 -33.40 13.14
N GLU A 10 -7.52 -34.21 13.48
CA GLU A 10 -6.20 -33.83 13.99
C GLU A 10 -5.29 -33.67 12.75
N TYR A 11 -4.90 -32.43 12.44
CA TYR A 11 -3.87 -32.19 11.42
C TYR A 11 -2.50 -32.31 12.09
N LEU A 12 -1.77 -33.34 11.70
CA LEU A 12 -0.39 -33.58 12.08
C LEU A 12 0.51 -32.62 11.30
N ILE A 13 0.92 -31.52 11.93
CA ILE A 13 1.98 -30.64 11.41
C ILE A 13 3.31 -31.34 11.66
N ILE A 14 3.83 -32.04 10.64
CA ILE A 14 5.21 -32.53 10.62
C ILE A 14 6.09 -31.39 10.09
N GLY A 15 6.83 -30.74 10.98
CA GLY A 15 7.75 -29.66 10.62
C GLY A 15 8.78 -29.36 11.71
N LYS A 16 9.44 -30.38 12.26
CA LYS A 16 10.61 -30.19 13.14
C LYS A 16 11.84 -29.83 12.29
N CYS A 17 12.03 -28.55 11.98
CA CYS A 17 13.36 -28.03 11.63
C CYS A 17 14.15 -27.78 12.92
N ARG A 18 14.72 -28.86 13.47
CA ARG A 18 15.64 -28.79 14.60
C ARG A 18 17.01 -28.39 14.08
N LYS A 19 17.40 -27.14 14.33
CA LYS A 19 18.75 -26.63 14.09
C LYS A 19 19.69 -27.30 15.10
N VAL A 20 20.51 -28.24 14.64
CA VAL A 20 21.59 -28.83 15.43
C VAL A 20 22.82 -27.95 15.22
N PHE A 21 23.16 -27.13 16.20
CA PHE A 21 24.45 -26.44 16.28
C PHE A 21 24.84 -26.37 17.75
N LEU A 22 25.59 -27.36 18.21
CA LEU A 22 26.44 -27.33 19.38
C LEU A 22 27.17 -28.68 19.42
N ASP A 23 28.44 -28.66 19.06
CA ASP A 23 29.55 -29.29 19.81
C ASP A 23 30.81 -29.31 18.95
N ALA A 24 31.74 -28.41 19.27
CA ALA A 24 33.17 -28.58 19.03
C ALA A 24 33.93 -27.56 19.90
N ALA A 25 33.98 -27.85 21.19
CA ALA A 25 35.05 -27.34 22.04
C ALA A 25 36.30 -28.19 21.73
N GLY A 26 37.35 -27.53 21.25
CA GLY A 26 38.69 -28.09 21.07
C GLY A 26 39.69 -26.99 21.31
N GLU A 27 40.25 -26.99 22.51
CA GLU A 27 41.47 -26.27 22.85
C GLU A 27 42.60 -26.72 21.92
N ASP A 28 43.30 -25.79 21.26
CA ASP A 28 44.75 -25.88 21.14
C ASP A 28 45.38 -24.60 20.60
N ALA A 29 46.58 -24.36 21.11
CA ALA A 29 47.32 -23.11 21.07
C ALA A 29 48.04 -22.84 19.73
N SER A 30 48.42 -21.56 19.58
CA SER A 30 49.65 -21.09 18.93
C SER A 30 49.88 -21.41 17.44
N ASN A 31 49.47 -20.50 16.53
CA ASN A 31 50.35 -19.86 15.51
C ASN A 31 49.53 -18.97 14.57
N PRO A 32 49.95 -17.72 14.27
CA PRO A 32 49.43 -17.00 13.11
C PRO A 32 50.28 -17.29 11.85
N PRO A 33 49.72 -17.87 10.77
CA PRO A 33 50.40 -17.85 9.49
C PRO A 33 50.18 -16.50 8.80
N ASN A 34 51.30 -15.80 8.65
CA ASN A 34 51.67 -14.85 7.62
C ASN A 34 50.85 -15.00 6.30
N VAL A 35 49.93 -14.06 6.03
CA VAL A 35 49.26 -13.98 4.72
C VAL A 35 50.07 -13.08 3.81
N SER A 36 50.82 -13.76 2.95
CA SER A 36 51.54 -13.20 1.82
C SER A 36 50.58 -12.53 0.84
N THR A 37 50.89 -11.27 0.52
CA THR A 37 50.39 -10.50 -0.61
C THR A 37 50.51 -11.31 -1.90
N VAL A 38 49.38 -11.66 -2.51
CA VAL A 38 49.34 -12.24 -3.87
C VAL A 38 48.86 -11.14 -4.81
N ALA A 39 49.76 -10.72 -5.69
CA ALA A 39 49.52 -9.78 -6.76
C ALA A 39 48.46 -10.35 -7.72
N ASN A 40 47.37 -9.62 -7.91
CA ASN A 40 46.40 -9.93 -8.95
C ASN A 40 46.93 -9.39 -10.28
N THR A 41 47.44 -10.30 -11.11
CA THR A 41 47.81 -10.05 -12.50
C THR A 41 46.54 -9.76 -13.29
N MET A 42 46.50 -8.55 -13.85
CA MET A 42 45.45 -8.04 -14.71
C MET A 42 45.69 -8.57 -16.12
N GLU A 43 44.97 -9.63 -16.52
CA GLU A 43 44.94 -10.08 -17.92
C GLU A 43 43.89 -9.29 -18.72
N PRO A 44 44.25 -8.73 -19.89
CA PRO A 44 43.31 -8.07 -20.79
C PRO A 44 42.49 -9.10 -21.58
N SER A 45 41.16 -9.02 -21.49
CA SER A 45 40.25 -9.81 -22.33
C SER A 45 40.14 -9.23 -23.75
N PRO A 46 39.97 -10.09 -24.77
CA PRO A 46 40.09 -9.72 -26.18
C PRO A 46 38.84 -9.06 -26.79
N THR A 47 39.17 -8.34 -27.85
CA THR A 47 38.43 -7.60 -28.86
C THR A 47 37.27 -8.36 -29.53
N THR A 48 36.22 -7.60 -29.85
CA THR A 48 35.29 -7.71 -31.01
C THR A 48 34.53 -9.03 -31.24
N SER A 49 33.22 -8.95 -31.04
CA SER A 49 32.25 -9.67 -31.90
C SER A 49 31.12 -8.71 -32.28
N ASP A 50 30.90 -8.61 -33.59
CA ASP A 50 29.94 -7.75 -34.25
C ASP A 50 28.48 -8.01 -33.83
N PRO A 51 27.62 -6.98 -33.77
CA PRO A 51 26.18 -7.17 -33.69
C PRO A 51 25.62 -7.67 -35.04
N PRO A 52 24.76 -8.71 -35.05
CA PRO A 52 24.08 -9.14 -36.27
C PRO A 52 23.11 -8.06 -36.78
N ALA A 53 23.13 -7.86 -38.09
CA ALA A 53 22.28 -6.94 -38.84
C ALA A 53 20.79 -7.14 -38.51
N VAL A 54 20.18 -6.13 -37.91
CA VAL A 54 18.72 -6.02 -37.77
C VAL A 54 18.16 -5.75 -39.16
N THR A 55 17.45 -6.73 -39.70
CA THR A 55 16.72 -6.62 -40.95
C THR A 55 15.45 -5.82 -40.69
N GLU A 56 15.33 -4.65 -41.33
CA GLU A 56 14.13 -3.83 -41.30
C GLU A 56 12.95 -4.60 -41.95
N PRO A 57 11.76 -4.64 -41.31
CA PRO A 57 10.56 -5.10 -41.99
C PRO A 57 10.07 -4.03 -42.97
N THR A 58 10.27 -4.29 -44.26
CA THR A 58 9.63 -3.61 -45.39
C THR A 58 8.11 -3.64 -45.23
N ILE A 59 7.52 -2.48 -44.90
CA ILE A 59 6.07 -2.30 -44.86
C ILE A 59 5.63 -1.97 -46.30
N SER A 60 4.96 -2.94 -46.93
CA SER A 60 4.40 -2.81 -48.27
C SER A 60 3.19 -1.87 -48.25
N ALA A 61 3.24 -0.86 -49.11
CA ALA A 61 2.11 0.03 -49.40
C ALA A 61 1.01 -0.77 -50.12
N GLY A 62 -0.06 -1.07 -49.38
CA GLY A 62 -1.32 -1.59 -49.90
C GLY A 62 -2.40 -0.50 -49.86
N ASP A 63 -2.49 0.23 -50.96
CA ASP A 63 -3.64 1.05 -51.35
C ASP A 63 -4.79 0.14 -51.81
N VAL A 64 -5.92 0.14 -51.09
CA VAL A 64 -7.26 -0.16 -51.64
C VAL A 64 -8.29 0.59 -50.81
N GLY A 65 -8.92 1.60 -51.40
CA GLY A 65 -10.03 2.33 -50.80
C GLY A 65 -11.28 1.47 -50.56
N ASN A 66 -12.09 1.91 -49.60
CA ASN A 66 -13.53 1.67 -49.69
C ASN A 66 -14.30 2.82 -49.05
N THR A 67 -15.28 3.24 -49.84
CA THR A 67 -16.30 4.26 -49.71
C THR A 67 -17.31 4.03 -48.58
N ASP A 68 -17.83 5.15 -48.09
CA ASP A 68 -19.21 5.40 -47.69
C ASP A 68 -19.92 4.42 -46.75
N SER A 69 -20.22 4.89 -45.54
CA SER A 69 -21.61 4.97 -45.09
C SER A 69 -21.71 5.80 -43.82
N VAL A 70 -22.29 6.99 -43.99
CA VAL A 70 -22.86 7.83 -42.94
C VAL A 70 -23.97 7.05 -42.25
N THR A 71 -23.89 6.88 -40.93
CA THR A 71 -25.06 6.53 -40.11
C THR A 71 -25.14 7.51 -38.95
N GLU A 72 -25.96 8.52 -39.20
CA GLU A 72 -26.53 9.47 -38.26
C GLU A 72 -27.22 8.71 -37.13
N ALA A 73 -26.58 8.67 -35.95
CA ALA A 73 -27.13 8.10 -34.74
C ALA A 73 -27.61 9.22 -33.80
N ALA A 74 -28.88 9.12 -33.45
CA ALA A 74 -29.73 10.03 -32.71
C ALA A 74 -29.15 10.66 -31.41
N PRO A 75 -29.66 11.85 -31.03
CA PRO A 75 -29.35 12.49 -29.75
C PRO A 75 -29.78 11.59 -28.59
N ARG A 76 -28.83 11.27 -27.71
CA ARG A 76 -29.13 10.58 -26.45
C ARG A 76 -29.60 11.60 -25.43
N ASP A 77 -30.89 11.51 -25.15
CA ASP A 77 -31.58 12.17 -24.04
C ASP A 77 -30.82 11.97 -22.72
N ALA A 78 -30.35 13.08 -22.16
CA ALA A 78 -29.77 13.17 -20.83
C ALA A 78 -30.90 13.02 -19.79
N THR A 79 -31.21 11.78 -19.43
CA THR A 79 -32.20 11.49 -18.40
C THR A 79 -31.56 11.55 -17.01
N ALA A 80 -31.80 12.69 -16.36
CA ALA A 80 -32.05 12.90 -14.93
C ALA A 80 -31.32 12.02 -13.89
N ALA A 81 -30.45 12.68 -13.12
CA ALA A 81 -30.03 12.27 -11.80
C ALA A 81 -31.23 12.11 -10.84
N PRO A 82 -31.32 11.03 -10.05
CA PRO A 82 -32.30 10.94 -8.99
C PRO A 82 -31.92 11.85 -7.81
N SER A 83 -32.90 12.70 -7.51
CA SER A 83 -33.02 13.66 -6.43
C SER A 83 -32.80 13.05 -5.03
N ALA A 84 -32.01 13.80 -4.27
CA ALA A 84 -32.03 13.98 -2.82
C ALA A 84 -33.25 13.43 -2.07
N ALA A 85 -32.97 12.55 -1.11
CA ALA A 85 -33.73 12.39 0.13
C ALA A 85 -32.70 12.20 1.26
N ALA A 86 -32.20 13.32 1.78
CA ALA A 86 -31.31 13.35 2.94
C ALA A 86 -32.17 13.54 4.20
N GLU A 87 -32.34 12.49 4.98
CA GLU A 87 -32.79 12.60 6.37
C GLU A 87 -31.58 12.98 7.23
N THR A 88 -31.59 14.22 7.72
CA THR A 88 -30.52 14.80 8.54
C THR A 88 -30.63 14.28 9.96
N SER A 89 -29.98 13.16 10.26
CA SER A 89 -29.68 12.75 11.63
C SER A 89 -28.46 13.53 12.12
N THR A 90 -28.72 14.65 12.78
CA THR A 90 -27.75 15.49 13.50
C THR A 90 -27.25 14.74 14.74
N SER A 91 -26.32 13.81 14.55
CA SER A 91 -25.53 13.26 15.65
C SER A 91 -24.42 14.26 15.96
N ALA A 92 -24.38 14.75 17.21
CA ALA A 92 -23.38 15.65 17.74
C ALA A 92 -22.02 14.95 17.81
N ASN A 93 -21.41 14.74 16.65
CA ASN A 93 -20.03 14.33 16.52
C ASN A 93 -19.23 15.62 16.67
N SER A 94 -18.45 15.74 17.75
CA SER A 94 -17.42 16.77 17.88
C SER A 94 -16.40 16.52 16.79
N ALA A 95 -16.71 16.96 15.56
CA ALA A 95 -15.85 16.88 14.42
C ALA A 95 -14.55 17.57 14.81
N SER A 96 -13.46 16.79 14.91
CA SER A 96 -12.13 17.34 15.08
C SER A 96 -11.93 18.38 13.98
N GLU A 97 -11.92 19.66 14.36
CA GLU A 97 -11.72 20.76 13.43
C GLU A 97 -10.43 20.49 12.63
N ALA A 98 -10.52 20.69 11.31
CA ALA A 98 -9.37 20.52 10.43
C ALA A 98 -8.29 21.54 10.81
N ILE A 99 -7.06 21.08 11.02
CA ILE A 99 -5.94 21.97 11.36
C ILE A 99 -5.26 22.39 10.06
N GLU A 100 -5.16 23.69 9.82
CA GLU A 100 -4.51 24.23 8.63
C GLU A 100 -3.01 24.49 8.86
N ILE A 101 -2.16 23.93 8.00
CA ILE A 101 -0.70 23.93 8.16
C ILE A 101 0.02 24.24 6.85
N ALA A 102 1.28 24.67 6.94
CA ALA A 102 2.17 24.72 5.79
C ALA A 102 2.69 23.30 5.45
N VAL A 103 3.02 23.05 4.17
CA VAL A 103 3.56 21.75 3.72
C VAL A 103 4.86 21.39 4.44
N THR A 104 5.66 22.37 4.84
CA THR A 104 6.92 22.16 5.58
C THR A 104 6.71 21.54 6.95
N ASP A 105 5.56 21.78 7.56
CA ASP A 105 5.21 21.27 8.89
C ASP A 105 4.53 19.88 8.81
N LEU A 106 4.24 19.41 7.60
CA LEU A 106 3.49 18.17 7.36
C LEU A 106 4.03 16.95 8.13
N PRO A 107 5.35 16.66 8.15
CA PRO A 107 5.86 15.51 8.89
C PRO A 107 5.54 15.55 10.38
N ALA A 108 5.65 16.72 11.03
CA ALA A 108 5.41 16.86 12.46
C ALA A 108 3.93 16.62 12.81
N PHE A 109 3.01 17.10 11.97
CA PHE A 109 1.58 16.88 12.19
C PHE A 109 1.14 15.45 11.87
N VAL A 110 1.78 14.80 10.89
CA VAL A 110 1.60 13.37 10.63
C VAL A 110 2.03 12.57 11.87
N ASP A 111 3.22 12.83 12.40
CA ASP A 111 3.73 12.13 13.59
C ASP A 111 2.84 12.36 14.82
N ALA A 112 2.33 13.58 15.01
CA ALA A 112 1.40 13.90 16.10
C ALA A 112 0.08 13.12 15.98
N ALA A 113 -0.51 13.06 14.79
CA ALA A 113 -1.73 12.28 14.54
C ALA A 113 -1.51 10.77 14.76
N VAL A 114 -0.38 10.24 14.31
CA VAL A 114 0.01 8.84 14.55
C VAL A 114 0.20 8.56 16.05
N ALA A 115 0.83 9.48 16.79
CA ALA A 115 0.99 9.38 18.23
C ALA A 115 -0.35 9.42 19.00
N GLU A 116 -1.36 10.12 18.46
CA GLU A 116 -2.75 10.09 18.96
C GLU A 116 -3.48 8.77 18.61
N GLY A 117 -2.87 7.86 17.83
CA GLY A 117 -3.51 6.63 17.37
C GLY A 117 -4.54 6.87 16.26
N LEU A 118 -4.45 8.01 15.56
CA LEU A 118 -5.33 8.37 14.46
C LEU A 118 -4.60 8.25 13.12
N THR A 119 -5.32 7.89 12.08
CA THR A 119 -4.80 7.90 10.71
C THR A 119 -4.81 9.33 10.18
N PRO A 120 -3.66 9.90 9.76
CA PRO A 120 -3.63 11.22 9.15
C PRO A 120 -4.38 11.20 7.81
N LEU A 121 -5.35 12.10 7.65
CA LEU A 121 -6.03 12.40 6.40
C LEU A 121 -5.65 13.82 5.96
N ILE A 122 -4.77 13.91 4.98
CA ILE A 122 -4.22 15.17 4.48
C ILE A 122 -5.06 15.65 3.31
N CYS A 123 -5.57 16.88 3.43
CA CYS A 123 -6.39 17.53 2.42
C CYS A 123 -5.58 18.62 1.72
N ASP A 124 -5.36 18.41 0.43
CA ASP A 124 -4.66 19.33 -0.47
C ASP A 124 -5.60 19.72 -1.63
N PRO A 125 -6.57 20.61 -1.36
CA PRO A 125 -7.52 21.04 -2.38
C PRO A 125 -6.86 21.92 -3.45
N GLY A 126 -5.69 22.50 -3.18
CA GLY A 126 -4.98 23.41 -4.08
C GLY A 126 -4.66 22.77 -5.43
N ASN A 127 -4.54 23.60 -6.48
CA ASN A 127 -4.29 23.09 -7.83
C ASN A 127 -2.87 22.52 -8.02
N ASN A 128 -1.93 22.95 -7.18
CA ASN A 128 -0.51 22.60 -7.29
C ASN A 128 -0.17 21.19 -6.80
N LYS A 129 -1.11 20.50 -6.13
CA LYS A 129 -0.97 19.11 -5.63
C LYS A 129 0.37 18.88 -4.93
N VAL A 130 0.70 19.83 -4.05
CA VAL A 130 1.99 19.90 -3.34
C VAL A 130 2.23 18.67 -2.48
N VAL A 131 1.18 18.08 -1.90
CA VAL A 131 1.28 16.88 -1.06
C VAL A 131 1.60 15.64 -1.88
N ASP A 132 0.93 15.46 -3.04
CA ASP A 132 1.23 14.33 -3.92
C ASP A 132 2.67 14.42 -4.44
N THR A 133 3.13 15.64 -4.73
CA THR A 133 4.50 15.92 -5.17
C THR A 133 5.50 15.60 -4.05
N PHE A 134 5.22 16.03 -2.82
CA PHE A 134 6.04 15.72 -1.63
C PHE A 134 6.24 14.21 -1.45
N PHE A 135 5.18 13.42 -1.49
CA PHE A 135 5.28 11.97 -1.33
C PHE A 135 5.87 11.26 -2.56
N SER A 136 5.63 11.79 -3.77
CA SER A 136 6.20 11.23 -5.01
C SER A 136 7.73 11.35 -5.06
N TYR A 137 8.30 12.40 -4.46
CA TYR A 137 9.74 12.55 -4.30
C TYR A 137 10.33 11.73 -3.12
N GLY A 138 9.53 10.85 -2.51
CA GLY A 138 9.97 10.00 -1.41
C GLY A 138 9.97 10.71 -0.05
N GLY A 139 9.19 11.79 0.11
CA GLY A 139 8.92 12.38 1.42
C GLY A 139 8.52 11.31 2.43
N MET A 140 9.16 11.32 3.61
CA MET A 140 8.96 10.31 4.67
C MET A 140 9.20 8.86 4.23
N GLY A 141 10.00 8.64 3.19
CA GLY A 141 10.28 7.31 2.62
C GLY A 141 9.02 6.63 2.05
N ALA A 142 8.03 7.41 1.61
CA ALA A 142 6.69 6.92 1.30
C ALA A 142 6.63 5.87 0.18
N VAL A 143 5.67 4.96 0.32
CA VAL A 143 5.19 4.07 -0.74
C VAL A 143 3.77 4.48 -1.09
N VAL A 144 3.58 5.04 -2.29
CA VAL A 144 2.26 5.53 -2.72
C VAL A 144 1.42 4.39 -3.33
N LEU A 145 0.20 4.25 -2.81
CA LEU A 145 -0.89 3.46 -3.36
C LEU A 145 -1.94 4.40 -3.97
N ASP A 146 -2.04 4.42 -5.30
CA ASP A 146 -3.02 5.23 -6.01
C ASP A 146 -4.40 4.56 -5.99
N ALA A 147 -5.27 5.02 -5.08
CA ALA A 147 -6.61 4.48 -4.92
C ALA A 147 -7.50 4.83 -6.12
N LYS A 148 -7.34 6.03 -6.70
CA LYS A 148 -8.11 6.44 -7.90
C LYS A 148 -7.85 5.47 -9.05
N LYS A 149 -6.59 5.07 -9.25
CA LYS A 149 -6.23 4.04 -10.23
C LYS A 149 -6.95 2.73 -9.96
N MET A 150 -7.08 2.29 -8.71
CA MET A 150 -7.83 1.07 -8.36
C MET A 150 -9.30 1.19 -8.80
N GLY A 151 -9.95 2.32 -8.52
CA GLY A 151 -11.31 2.60 -9.00
C GLY A 151 -11.43 2.60 -10.52
N MET A 152 -10.47 3.20 -11.22
CA MET A 152 -10.41 3.21 -12.70
C MET A 152 -10.15 1.82 -13.29
N ASP A 153 -9.29 1.01 -12.67
CA ASP A 153 -9.00 -0.36 -13.12
C ASP A 153 -10.27 -1.22 -13.07
N LYS A 154 -11.06 -1.10 -11.99
CA LYS A 154 -12.35 -1.80 -11.85
C LYS A 154 -13.38 -1.29 -12.87
N THR A 155 -13.56 0.02 -12.99
CA THR A 155 -14.68 0.61 -13.74
C THR A 155 -14.42 0.74 -15.24
N MET A 156 -13.24 1.20 -15.63
CA MET A 156 -12.89 1.49 -17.04
C MET A 156 -12.16 0.31 -17.67
N ARG A 157 -11.15 -0.26 -16.98
CA ARG A 157 -10.36 -1.38 -17.51
C ARG A 157 -10.99 -2.76 -17.24
N LYS A 158 -12.10 -2.80 -16.48
CA LYS A 158 -12.81 -4.02 -16.09
C LYS A 158 -11.89 -5.09 -15.49
N THR A 159 -10.82 -4.66 -14.82
CA THR A 159 -9.90 -5.57 -14.15
C THR A 159 -10.62 -6.19 -12.94
N PRO A 160 -10.57 -7.52 -12.77
CA PRO A 160 -11.16 -8.15 -11.59
C PRO A 160 -10.57 -7.58 -10.30
N VAL A 161 -11.45 -7.29 -9.33
CA VAL A 161 -11.05 -6.72 -8.02
C VAL A 161 -9.93 -7.51 -7.33
N PRO A 162 -9.91 -8.86 -7.33
CA PRO A 162 -8.82 -9.63 -6.74
C PRO A 162 -7.43 -9.28 -7.31
N ASN A 163 -7.33 -9.03 -8.62
CA ASN A 163 -6.06 -8.66 -9.25
C ASN A 163 -5.63 -7.24 -8.84
N ILE A 164 -6.58 -6.33 -8.66
CA ILE A 164 -6.31 -4.95 -8.20
C ILE A 164 -5.82 -4.99 -6.74
N LEU A 165 -6.48 -5.78 -5.89
CA LEU A 165 -6.10 -5.95 -4.49
C LEU A 165 -4.73 -6.62 -4.34
N GLU A 166 -4.35 -7.54 -5.22
CA GLU A 166 -3.01 -8.13 -5.20
C GLU A 166 -1.93 -7.08 -5.51
N VAL A 167 -2.16 -6.21 -6.49
CA VAL A 167 -1.26 -5.07 -6.75
C VAL A 167 -1.18 -4.15 -5.54
N ALA A 168 -2.31 -3.84 -4.89
CA ALA A 168 -2.32 -3.03 -3.67
C ALA A 168 -1.54 -3.71 -2.53
N ARG A 169 -1.73 -5.01 -2.32
CA ARG A 169 -1.01 -5.82 -1.32
C ARG A 169 0.50 -5.72 -1.49
N THR A 170 1.02 -5.81 -2.71
CA THR A 170 2.48 -5.67 -2.94
C THR A 170 3.03 -4.33 -2.46
N LYS A 171 2.24 -3.25 -2.54
CA LYS A 171 2.62 -1.93 -2.02
C LYS A 171 2.58 -1.89 -0.50
N VAL A 172 1.55 -2.48 0.12
CA VAL A 172 1.43 -2.63 1.57
C VAL A 172 2.63 -3.40 2.13
N VAL A 173 2.92 -4.57 1.56
CA VAL A 173 4.07 -5.40 1.99
C VAL A 173 5.38 -4.67 1.80
N ARG A 174 5.57 -3.98 0.67
CA ARG A 174 6.77 -3.17 0.46
C ARG A 174 6.95 -2.13 1.56
N ALA A 175 5.90 -1.40 1.92
CA ALA A 175 5.92 -0.40 2.98
C ALA A 175 6.21 -1.01 4.36
N MET A 176 5.54 -2.13 4.70
CA MET A 176 5.78 -2.87 5.94
C MET A 176 7.22 -3.37 6.05
N ARG A 177 7.78 -3.90 4.96
CA ARG A 177 9.15 -4.44 4.91
C ARG A 177 10.21 -3.34 5.07
N SER A 178 9.97 -2.15 4.52
CA SER A 178 10.92 -1.03 4.65
C SER A 178 10.73 -0.22 5.94
N GLY A 179 9.56 -0.32 6.59
CA GLY A 179 9.19 0.59 7.69
C GLY A 179 8.82 1.97 7.16
N SER A 180 8.34 2.03 5.91
CA SER A 180 7.97 3.26 5.22
C SER A 180 6.52 3.65 5.50
N THR A 181 6.20 4.92 5.30
CA THR A 181 4.80 5.38 5.27
C THR A 181 4.09 4.84 4.02
N LEU A 182 2.98 4.13 4.19
CA LEU A 182 2.06 3.79 3.11
C LEU A 182 1.11 4.98 2.91
N VAL A 183 1.18 5.61 1.73
CA VAL A 183 0.32 6.74 1.38
C VAL A 183 -0.79 6.27 0.44
N ILE A 184 -2.02 6.29 0.91
CA ILE A 184 -3.21 5.98 0.11
C ILE A 184 -3.69 7.30 -0.52
N SER A 185 -3.36 7.50 -1.79
CA SER A 185 -3.73 8.70 -2.52
C SER A 185 -5.12 8.53 -3.15
N MET A 186 -6.10 9.23 -2.57
CA MET A 186 -7.50 9.26 -3.05
C MET A 186 -7.67 10.25 -4.20
N GLN A 187 -6.80 11.27 -4.29
CA GLN A 187 -6.94 12.40 -5.21
C GLN A 187 -8.37 12.98 -5.11
N GLN A 188 -9.06 13.16 -6.24
CA GLN A 188 -10.46 13.58 -6.34
C GLN A 188 -11.45 12.41 -6.46
N ALA A 189 -11.12 11.23 -5.93
CA ALA A 189 -11.98 10.04 -6.02
C ALA A 189 -12.32 9.50 -4.62
N ALA A 190 -13.60 9.21 -4.40
CA ALA A 190 -14.08 8.48 -3.23
C ALA A 190 -14.07 6.97 -3.53
N VAL A 191 -12.90 6.36 -3.36
CA VAL A 191 -12.71 4.92 -3.62
C VAL A 191 -13.28 4.13 -2.46
N ASP A 192 -14.13 3.16 -2.77
CA ASP A 192 -14.84 2.35 -1.78
C ASP A 192 -13.91 1.31 -1.13
N MET A 193 -13.30 1.66 0.00
CA MET A 193 -12.41 0.80 0.79
C MET A 193 -13.18 -0.07 1.79
N ILE A 194 -14.43 0.25 2.12
CA ILE A 194 -15.27 -0.56 3.03
C ILE A 194 -15.91 -1.73 2.29
N GLY A 195 -16.53 -1.51 1.13
CA GLY A 195 -17.30 -2.52 0.43
C GLY A 195 -16.49 -3.26 -0.63
N THR A 196 -15.85 -2.52 -1.52
CA THR A 196 -15.20 -3.06 -2.72
C THR A 196 -13.74 -3.43 -2.52
N PHE A 197 -12.92 -2.47 -2.07
CA PHE A 197 -11.47 -2.58 -2.04
C PHE A 197 -10.95 -2.87 -0.63
N ASN A 198 -11.51 -3.90 -0.01
CA ASN A 198 -11.02 -4.49 1.23
C ASN A 198 -10.61 -5.94 0.98
N GLY A 199 -9.70 -6.45 1.81
CA GLY A 199 -9.47 -7.89 1.91
C GLY A 199 -8.54 -8.19 3.08
N GLU A 200 -8.94 -9.14 3.94
CA GLU A 200 -8.20 -9.50 5.16
C GLU A 200 -6.73 -9.86 4.88
N THR A 201 -6.46 -10.50 3.74
CA THR A 201 -5.13 -10.97 3.33
C THR A 201 -4.46 -10.08 2.28
N THR A 202 -5.06 -8.95 1.89
CA THR A 202 -4.56 -8.09 0.81
C THR A 202 -4.48 -6.64 1.24
N LEU A 203 -5.63 -6.03 1.51
CA LEU A 203 -5.77 -4.64 1.93
C LEU A 203 -6.76 -4.57 3.10
N PRO A 204 -6.33 -4.98 4.30
CA PRO A 204 -7.21 -5.06 5.46
C PRO A 204 -7.67 -3.67 5.91
N ILE A 205 -8.92 -3.55 6.30
CA ILE A 205 -9.51 -2.30 6.78
C ILE A 205 -8.88 -1.86 8.12
N GLU A 206 -8.27 -2.80 8.82
CA GLU A 206 -7.53 -2.60 10.06
C GLU A 206 -6.28 -1.76 9.85
N LEU A 207 -5.81 -1.57 8.62
CA LEU A 207 -4.69 -0.65 8.32
C LEU A 207 -4.98 0.79 8.78
N PHE A 208 -6.26 1.18 8.86
CA PHE A 208 -6.68 2.49 9.34
C PHE A 208 -6.78 2.58 10.88
N ASN A 209 -6.69 1.45 11.60
CA ASN A 209 -6.68 1.46 13.06
C ASN A 209 -5.28 1.82 13.54
N ASN A 210 -5.15 2.87 14.36
CA ASN A 210 -3.87 3.35 14.88
C ASN A 210 -2.82 3.60 13.77
N SER A 211 -3.26 4.10 12.61
CA SER A 211 -2.39 4.34 11.45
C SER A 211 -1.53 3.11 11.06
N GLY A 212 -2.06 1.89 11.23
CA GLY A 212 -1.34 0.66 10.88
C GLY A 212 -0.30 0.21 11.92
N ALA A 213 -0.14 0.93 13.03
CA ALA A 213 0.76 0.55 14.13
C ALA A 213 0.42 -0.84 14.70
N GLY A 214 -0.85 -1.26 14.61
CA GLY A 214 -1.30 -2.60 15.00
C GLY A 214 -0.72 -3.75 14.18
N PHE A 215 0.00 -3.49 13.08
CA PHE A 215 0.73 -4.48 12.27
C PHE A 215 2.22 -4.53 12.58
N VAL A 216 2.75 -3.50 13.25
CA VAL A 216 4.16 -3.47 13.62
C VAL A 216 4.41 -4.56 14.66
N ASN A 217 5.31 -5.49 14.33
CA ASN A 217 5.66 -6.57 15.23
C ASN A 217 6.53 -5.97 16.35
N ALA A 218 5.92 -5.64 17.49
CA ALA A 218 6.70 -5.54 18.72
C ALA A 218 7.19 -6.97 19.03
N PRO A 219 8.49 -7.24 19.07
CA PRO A 219 8.99 -8.57 19.39
C PRO A 219 8.50 -8.95 20.79
N SER A 220 7.47 -9.79 20.84
CA SER A 220 7.01 -10.41 22.07
C SER A 220 7.62 -11.80 22.10
N MET A 221 8.52 -12.01 23.05
CA MET A 221 8.99 -13.34 23.37
C MET A 221 7.84 -14.07 24.07
N SER A 222 7.42 -15.21 23.53
CA SER A 222 6.61 -16.14 24.32
C SER A 222 7.43 -16.61 25.53
N GLY A 223 6.74 -17.13 26.56
CA GLY A 223 7.43 -17.74 27.71
C GLY A 223 8.35 -18.90 27.33
N ASP A 224 8.20 -19.45 26.13
CA ASP A 224 9.01 -20.55 25.58
C ASP A 224 10.19 -20.08 24.72
N GLY A 225 10.36 -18.76 24.55
CA GLY A 225 11.44 -18.16 23.74
C GLY A 225 11.16 -18.12 22.24
N ASP A 226 9.95 -18.48 21.81
CA ASP A 226 9.50 -18.34 20.43
C ASP A 226 9.07 -16.89 20.15
N ILE A 227 9.45 -16.38 18.98
CA ILE A 227 9.00 -15.07 18.49
C ILE A 227 7.54 -15.23 18.06
N VAL A 228 6.61 -14.65 18.80
CA VAL A 228 5.21 -14.61 18.40
C VAL A 228 5.05 -13.50 17.36
N LEU A 229 4.82 -13.89 16.11
CA LEU A 229 4.50 -12.96 15.03
C LEU A 229 3.03 -12.53 15.14
N ASN A 230 2.74 -11.31 14.70
CA ASN A 230 1.37 -10.84 14.60
C ASN A 230 0.66 -11.59 13.46
N GLU A 231 -0.35 -12.39 13.81
CA GLU A 231 -1.15 -13.18 12.87
C GLU A 231 -1.68 -12.33 11.70
N ARG A 232 -2.06 -11.08 11.96
CA ARG A 232 -2.57 -10.16 10.94
C ARG A 232 -1.51 -9.81 9.90
N THR A 233 -0.27 -9.64 10.34
CA THR A 233 0.85 -9.34 9.44
C THR A 233 1.20 -10.57 8.61
N ASP A 234 1.20 -11.76 9.22
CA ASP A 234 1.46 -13.04 8.53
C ASP A 234 0.46 -13.28 7.38
N MET A 235 -0.82 -12.97 7.58
CA MET A 235 -1.88 -13.13 6.58
C MET A 235 -1.71 -12.28 5.31
N ILE A 236 -1.00 -11.15 5.37
CA ILE A 236 -0.78 -10.26 4.22
C ILE A 236 0.43 -10.72 3.40
N PHE A 237 1.44 -11.27 4.07
CA PHE A 237 2.65 -11.74 3.40
C PHE A 237 2.36 -13.04 2.66
N ARG A 238 3.06 -13.23 1.54
CA ARG A 238 3.08 -14.47 0.77
C ARG A 238 4.46 -15.10 0.87
N PRO A 239 4.61 -16.41 0.60
CA PRO A 239 5.91 -17.07 0.62
C PRO A 239 6.97 -16.33 -0.22
N GLU A 240 6.58 -15.83 -1.40
CA GLU A 240 7.44 -15.07 -2.30
C GLU A 240 7.96 -13.74 -1.72
N ASP A 241 7.22 -13.12 -0.79
CA ASP A 241 7.64 -11.85 -0.17
C ASP A 241 8.74 -12.02 0.88
N THR A 242 8.93 -13.25 1.35
CA THR A 242 9.82 -13.61 2.47
C THR A 242 11.11 -14.32 2.02
N VAL A 243 11.30 -14.48 0.71
CA VAL A 243 12.48 -15.16 0.14
C VAL A 243 13.78 -14.50 0.59
N GLU A 244 13.81 -13.17 0.63
CA GLU A 244 14.99 -12.39 1.04
C GLU A 244 15.21 -12.38 2.56
N THR A 245 14.18 -12.73 3.35
CA THR A 245 14.22 -12.74 4.82
C THR A 245 14.22 -14.15 5.39
N ALA A 246 14.59 -15.15 4.59
CA ALA A 246 14.64 -16.56 4.98
C ALA A 246 13.31 -17.08 5.57
N GLY A 247 12.17 -16.63 5.02
CA GLY A 247 10.84 -17.02 5.48
C GLY A 247 10.33 -16.22 6.68
N ILE A 248 11.06 -15.21 7.16
CA ILE A 248 10.65 -14.41 8.31
C ILE A 248 9.77 -13.25 7.85
N VAL A 249 8.51 -13.24 8.29
CA VAL A 249 7.59 -12.11 8.13
C VAL A 249 7.91 -11.04 9.16
N MET A 250 8.22 -9.83 8.71
CA MET A 250 8.52 -8.71 9.61
C MET A 250 7.97 -7.40 9.06
N CYS A 251 7.07 -6.78 9.82
CA CYS A 251 6.72 -5.38 9.66
C CYS A 251 7.68 -4.53 10.50
N ARG A 252 8.47 -3.68 9.85
CA ARG A 252 9.47 -2.83 10.52
C ARG A 252 8.81 -1.69 11.30
N GLN A 253 9.49 -1.26 12.35
CA GLN A 253 9.15 -0.02 13.03
C GLN A 253 9.20 1.16 12.04
N GLY A 254 8.29 2.12 12.22
CA GLY A 254 8.12 3.26 11.32
C GLY A 254 7.07 3.03 10.22
N PHE A 255 6.60 1.79 10.02
CA PHE A 255 5.43 1.57 9.16
C PHE A 255 4.21 2.29 9.73
N GLN A 256 3.63 3.16 8.91
CA GLN A 256 2.44 3.92 9.24
C GLN A 256 1.61 4.17 7.98
N VAL A 257 0.32 4.47 8.16
CA VAL A 257 -0.64 4.67 7.06
C VAL A 257 -1.11 6.10 7.06
N VAL A 258 -1.02 6.75 5.89
CA VAL A 258 -1.48 8.12 5.65
C VAL A 258 -2.44 8.11 4.47
N VAL A 259 -3.49 8.92 4.53
CA VAL A 259 -4.42 9.12 3.41
C VAL A 259 -4.26 10.54 2.89
N THR A 260 -4.23 10.72 1.57
CA THR A 260 -4.25 12.05 0.94
C THR A 260 -5.49 12.19 0.08
N SER A 261 -6.06 13.39 0.04
CA SER A 261 -7.21 13.72 -0.78
C SER A 261 -7.13 15.15 -1.30
N HIS A 262 -7.75 15.38 -2.46
CA HIS A 262 -7.94 16.71 -3.05
C HIS A 262 -9.34 17.26 -2.83
N PHE A 263 -10.20 16.57 -2.08
CA PHE A 263 -11.50 17.11 -1.70
C PHE A 263 -11.34 18.33 -0.80
N GLN A 264 -12.29 19.26 -0.92
CA GLN A 264 -12.42 20.36 0.02
C GLN A 264 -12.82 19.83 1.40
N SER A 265 -12.43 20.53 2.46
CA SER A 265 -12.68 20.10 3.84
C SER A 265 -14.15 19.85 4.14
N GLU A 266 -15.03 20.64 3.53
CA GLU A 266 -16.48 20.60 3.73
C GLU A 266 -17.14 19.39 3.04
N ASP A 267 -16.46 18.87 2.02
CA ASP A 267 -16.93 17.79 1.16
C ASP A 267 -16.46 16.41 1.67
N LEU A 268 -15.44 16.36 2.55
CA LEU A 268 -14.85 15.09 3.00
C LEU A 268 -15.89 14.14 3.60
N ASP A 269 -16.75 14.64 4.49
CA ASP A 269 -17.69 13.79 5.21
C ASP A 269 -18.74 13.19 4.28
N SER A 270 -19.19 13.93 3.27
CA SER A 270 -20.19 13.46 2.29
C SER A 270 -19.62 12.46 1.29
N TYR A 271 -18.38 12.66 0.83
CA TYR A 271 -17.76 11.78 -0.18
C TYR A 271 -17.00 10.60 0.41
N LEU A 272 -16.22 10.81 1.49
CA LEU A 272 -15.33 9.79 2.03
C LEU A 272 -15.93 9.03 3.21
N PHE A 273 -16.88 9.61 3.94
CA PHE A 273 -17.39 9.07 5.21
C PHE A 273 -18.90 8.80 5.21
N SER A 274 -19.44 8.35 4.07
CA SER A 274 -20.87 8.04 3.92
C SER A 274 -21.37 6.86 4.77
N GLY A 275 -20.46 6.05 5.32
CA GLY A 275 -20.76 4.86 6.14
C GLY A 275 -20.88 3.57 5.34
N GLU A 276 -21.57 3.58 4.20
CA GLU A 276 -21.73 2.39 3.35
C GLU A 276 -20.57 2.20 2.35
N TYR A 277 -19.99 3.30 1.88
CA TYR A 277 -18.88 3.30 0.93
C TYR A 277 -17.83 4.34 1.34
N GLY A 278 -16.60 4.14 0.85
CA GLY A 278 -15.49 5.08 1.04
C GLY A 278 -14.51 4.60 2.10
N LEU A 279 -14.10 5.50 2.99
CA LEU A 279 -13.19 5.23 4.10
C LEU A 279 -13.96 4.74 5.35
N PRO A 280 -13.29 4.03 6.28
CA PRO A 280 -13.82 3.72 7.60
C PRO A 280 -14.37 4.93 8.35
N THR A 281 -15.03 4.68 9.48
CA THR A 281 -15.60 5.70 10.35
C THR A 281 -14.64 6.87 10.63
N ARG A 282 -15.19 8.09 10.61
CA ARG A 282 -14.47 9.37 10.68
C ARG A 282 -13.60 9.54 11.92
N ASP A 283 -13.97 8.89 13.03
CA ASP A 283 -13.28 8.88 14.32
C ASP A 283 -11.88 8.26 14.26
N LYS A 284 -11.57 7.47 13.23
CA LYS A 284 -10.24 6.90 13.01
C LYS A 284 -9.26 7.87 12.36
N PHE A 285 -9.69 9.08 12.02
CA PHE A 285 -8.92 10.00 11.19
C PHE A 285 -8.69 11.36 11.86
N LYS A 286 -7.45 11.86 11.73
CA LYS A 286 -7.10 13.25 12.02
C LYS A 286 -7.01 14.00 10.70
N VAL A 287 -7.88 14.99 10.48
CA VAL A 287 -7.87 15.78 9.24
C VAL A 287 -6.88 16.93 9.36
N ILE A 288 -5.97 17.00 8.39
CA ILE A 288 -4.92 18.00 8.27
C ILE A 288 -5.14 18.72 6.94
N LYS A 289 -5.33 20.04 6.96
CA LYS A 289 -5.53 20.86 5.77
C LYS A 289 -4.22 21.55 5.41
N ILE A 290 -3.84 21.49 4.14
CA ILE A 290 -2.71 22.28 3.65
C ILE A 290 -3.20 23.68 3.30
N ARG A 291 -2.47 24.69 3.77
CA ARG A 291 -2.65 26.08 3.39
C ARG A 291 -2.31 26.24 1.91
N SER A 292 -3.26 26.74 1.12
CA SER A 292 -2.99 27.13 -0.26
C SER A 292 -2.31 28.50 -0.27
N ASP A 293 -1.07 28.57 -0.73
CA ASP A 293 -0.38 29.85 -1.00
C ASP A 293 -0.84 30.42 -2.35
N ASP A 294 -2.16 30.45 -2.60
CA ASP A 294 -2.75 31.08 -3.78
C ASP A 294 -2.75 32.61 -3.55
N SER A 295 -1.57 33.21 -3.50
CA SER A 295 -1.44 34.65 -3.70
C SER A 295 -1.70 34.93 -5.18
N GLU A 296 -2.92 35.38 -5.49
CA GLU A 296 -3.23 36.04 -6.76
C GLU A 296 -2.37 37.31 -6.86
N ASP A 297 -1.19 37.20 -7.47
CA ASP A 297 -0.39 38.34 -7.96
C ASP A 297 -0.93 38.86 -9.30
#